data_AF-A0A7Y4HWY8-F1
#
_entry.id   AF-A0A7Y4HWY8-F1
#
_cell.length_a   1.000
_cell.length_b   1.000
_cell.length_c   1.000
_cell.angle_alpha   90.00
_cell.angle_beta   90.00
_cell.angle_gamma   90.00
#
_symmetry.space_group_name_H-M   'P 1'
#
loop_
_entity.id
_entity.type
_entity.pdbx_description
1 polymer ?
#
loop_
_entity_poly.entity_id
_entity_poly.type
_entity_poly.pdbx_seq_one_letter_code
_entity_poly.pdbx_strand_id
1 'polypeptide(L)'
;GTLGDTVLCGDYDSDGKSDVTVWRPGLAGVAGFWVLQSSNGVGFFEPFGQTGDDPEVVGDYNDDGRDDFAVYRAGSPSVFYFR
;
A
#
# COMPACT_ATOMS: atom_id res chain seq x y z
N GLY A 1 14.25 -5.25 7.07
CA GLY A 1 13.77 -4.02 6.43
C GLY A 1 14.93 -3.31 5.77
N THR A 2 14.63 -2.50 4.76
CA THR A 2 15.54 -1.54 4.12
C THR A 2 15.26 -0.15 4.71
N LEU A 3 16.24 0.77 4.65
CA LEU A 3 16.03 2.15 5.07
C LEU A 3 14.92 2.79 4.21
N GLY A 4 13.93 3.40 4.86
CA GLY A 4 12.78 4.04 4.21
C GLY A 4 11.54 3.14 4.09
N ASP A 5 11.62 1.86 4.47
CA ASP A 5 10.44 0.99 4.56
C ASP A 5 9.43 1.58 5.57
N THR A 6 8.16 1.64 5.18
CA THR A 6 7.04 2.02 6.05
C THR A 6 6.17 0.80 6.31
N VAL A 7 5.87 0.53 7.58
CA VAL A 7 4.99 -0.59 7.96
C VAL A 7 3.56 -0.10 7.98
N LEU A 8 2.67 -0.88 7.37
CA LEU A 8 1.26 -0.58 7.20
C LEU A 8 0.43 -1.82 7.58
N CYS A 9 -0.86 -1.62 7.72
CA CYS A 9 -1.84 -2.68 7.87
C CYS A 9 -3.10 -2.33 7.08
N GLY A 10 -3.73 -3.34 6.48
CA GLY A 10 -4.99 -3.21 5.76
C GLY A 10 -5.53 -4.58 5.37
N ASP A 11 -6.82 -4.71 5.12
CA ASP A 11 -7.45 -5.97 4.67
C ASP A 11 -7.44 -6.04 3.14
N TYR A 12 -6.39 -6.60 2.54
CA TYR A 12 -6.23 -6.62 1.07
C TYR A 12 -6.83 -7.88 0.43
N ASP A 13 -7.26 -8.85 1.23
CA ASP A 13 -7.81 -10.13 0.76
C ASP A 13 -9.29 -10.39 1.09
N SER A 14 -9.94 -9.45 1.79
CA SER A 14 -11.33 -9.47 2.27
C SER A 14 -11.63 -10.57 3.28
N ASP A 15 -10.69 -10.93 4.14
CA ASP A 15 -10.93 -11.93 5.19
C ASP A 15 -11.43 -11.33 6.51
N GLY A 16 -11.56 -10.01 6.57
CA GLY A 16 -11.99 -9.25 7.74
C GLY A 16 -10.89 -9.01 8.77
N LYS A 17 -9.62 -9.30 8.44
CA LYS A 17 -8.46 -9.01 9.29
C LYS A 17 -7.44 -8.19 8.52
N SER A 18 -6.68 -7.38 9.25
CA SER A 18 -5.57 -6.67 8.65
C SER A 18 -4.41 -7.60 8.32
N ASP A 19 -3.91 -7.47 7.10
CA ASP A 19 -2.69 -8.07 6.60
C ASP A 19 -1.46 -7.26 7.01
N VAL A 20 -0.32 -7.95 7.10
CA VAL A 20 0.96 -7.29 7.38
C VAL A 20 1.53 -6.74 6.08
N THR A 21 1.76 -5.42 6.03
CA THR A 21 2.22 -4.76 4.81
C THR A 21 3.45 -3.90 5.05
N VAL A 22 4.37 -3.92 4.09
CA VAL A 22 5.52 -3.00 4.05
C VAL A 22 5.52 -2.26 2.72
N TRP A 23 5.38 -0.94 2.77
CA TRP A 23 5.65 -0.11 1.61
C TRP A 23 7.13 0.22 1.54
N ARG A 24 7.72 0.05 0.34
CA ARG A 24 9.13 0.38 0.08
C ARG A 24 9.22 1.50 -0.96
N PRO A 25 9.90 2.61 -0.65
CA PRO A 25 10.14 3.69 -1.61
C PRO A 25 11.08 3.25 -2.73
N GLY A 26 10.92 3.85 -3.90
CA GLY A 26 11.70 3.55 -5.10
C GLY A 26 11.28 4.42 -6.28
N LEU A 27 11.87 4.19 -7.46
CA LEU A 27 11.37 4.82 -8.69
C LEU A 27 9.94 4.32 -9.00
N ALA A 28 9.18 5.07 -9.79
CA ALA A 28 7.88 4.62 -10.27
C ALA A 28 8.01 3.26 -10.97
N GLY A 29 7.14 2.31 -10.61
CA GLY A 29 7.21 0.91 -11.07
C GLY A 29 8.18 0.02 -10.29
N VAL A 30 8.94 0.58 -9.34
CA VAL A 30 9.83 -0.15 -8.41
C VAL A 30 9.37 0.00 -6.97
N ALA A 31 8.86 1.18 -6.58
CA ALA A 31 8.19 1.35 -5.30
C ALA A 31 6.94 0.48 -5.23
N GLY A 32 6.56 0.05 -4.03
CA GLY A 32 5.36 -0.75 -3.87
C GLY A 32 5.19 -1.38 -2.51
N PHE A 33 4.11 -2.14 -2.40
CA PHE A 33 3.64 -2.77 -1.18
C PHE A 33 3.98 -4.26 -1.20
N TRP A 34 4.66 -4.72 -0.15
CA TRP A 34 4.84 -6.13 0.14
C TRP A 34 3.78 -6.53 1.16
N VAL A 35 2.83 -7.34 0.76
CA VAL A 35 1.70 -7.76 1.59
C VAL A 35 1.87 -9.23 1.96
N LEU A 36 1.57 -9.57 3.21
CA LEU A 36 1.43 -10.94 3.69
C LEU A 36 -0.01 -11.14 4.14
N GLN A 37 -0.77 -11.88 3.34
CA GLN A 37 -2.18 -12.17 3.59
C GLN A 37 -2.37 -12.94 4.89
N SER A 38 -3.26 -12.44 5.74
CA SER A 38 -3.55 -13.02 7.04
C SER A 38 -4.38 -14.30 6.94
N SER A 39 -5.16 -14.46 5.86
CA SER A 39 -6.06 -15.59 5.66
C SER A 39 -5.33 -16.90 5.36
N ASN A 40 -4.24 -16.82 4.59
CA ASN A 40 -3.58 -17.98 3.99
C ASN A 40 -2.03 -17.92 4.06
N GLY A 41 -1.46 -16.80 4.52
CA GLY A 41 -0.01 -16.59 4.61
C GLY A 41 0.70 -16.39 3.26
N VAL A 42 -0.05 -16.13 2.18
CA VAL A 42 0.53 -15.86 0.85
C VAL A 42 1.06 -14.44 0.82
N GLY A 43 2.32 -14.32 0.42
CA GLY A 43 2.97 -13.04 0.20
C GLY A 43 2.89 -12.61 -1.26
N PHE A 44 2.66 -11.33 -1.51
CA PHE A 44 2.75 -10.75 -2.85
C PHE A 44 3.35 -9.34 -2.83
N PHE A 45 3.72 -8.87 -4.02
CA PHE A 45 4.24 -7.52 -4.24
C PHE A 45 3.34 -6.78 -5.21
N GLU A 46 2.99 -5.55 -4.84
CA GLU A 46 2.21 -4.66 -5.68
C GLU A 46 3.00 -3.38 -6.00
N PRO A 47 3.51 -3.21 -7.24
CA PRO A 47 4.21 -2.00 -7.63
C PRO A 47 3.26 -0.79 -7.70
N PHE A 48 3.42 0.14 -6.77
CA PHE A 48 2.61 1.36 -6.70
C PHE A 48 3.31 2.52 -5.99
N GLY A 49 3.12 3.72 -6.52
CA GLY A 49 3.75 4.95 -6.04
C GLY A 49 5.20 5.14 -6.51
N GLN A 50 5.88 6.07 -5.85
CA GLN A 50 7.31 6.38 -6.01
C GLN A 50 7.87 7.04 -4.75
N THR A 51 9.18 7.21 -4.65
CA THR A 51 9.85 7.93 -3.57
C THR A 51 9.27 9.35 -3.41
N GLY A 52 8.91 9.71 -2.18
CA GLY A 52 8.28 10.99 -1.83
C GLY A 52 6.77 10.91 -1.67
N ASP A 53 6.17 9.76 -2.01
CA ASP A 53 4.79 9.46 -1.72
C ASP A 53 4.60 9.00 -0.25
N ASP A 54 3.44 9.32 0.33
CA ASP A 54 2.99 8.88 1.64
C ASP A 54 1.98 7.73 1.49
N PRO A 55 2.31 6.51 1.94
CA PRO A 55 1.44 5.34 1.79
C PRO A 55 0.50 5.12 2.98
N GLU A 56 0.47 5.98 4.00
CA GLU A 56 -0.38 5.82 5.20
C GLU A 56 -1.88 6.07 4.92
N VAL A 57 -2.25 6.25 3.66
CA VAL A 57 -3.58 6.59 3.19
C VAL A 57 -4.30 5.40 2.53
N VAL A 58 -3.92 4.17 2.86
CA VAL A 58 -4.62 2.95 2.43
C VAL A 58 -6.03 2.87 3.03
N GLY A 59 -6.96 2.27 2.29
CA GLY A 59 -8.35 2.10 2.71
C GLY A 59 -9.25 1.67 1.55
N ASP A 60 -10.45 1.18 1.85
CA ASP A 60 -11.46 0.84 0.84
C ASP A 60 -12.09 2.12 0.26
N TYR A 61 -11.65 2.54 -0.93
CA TYR A 61 -12.14 3.72 -1.64
C TYR A 61 -13.07 3.37 -2.79
N ASN A 62 -13.17 2.09 -3.15
CA ASN A 62 -14.00 1.60 -4.25
C ASN A 62 -15.26 0.84 -3.78
N ASP A 63 -15.44 0.67 -2.47
CA ASP A 63 -16.53 -0.06 -1.79
C ASP A 63 -16.60 -1.56 -2.15
N ASP A 64 -15.46 -2.21 -2.41
CA ASP A 64 -15.39 -3.65 -2.73
C ASP A 64 -15.11 -4.57 -1.51
N GLY A 65 -14.89 -3.97 -0.33
CA GLY A 65 -14.57 -4.70 0.89
C GLY A 65 -13.11 -5.14 0.98
N ARG A 66 -12.20 -4.49 0.24
CA ARG A 66 -10.74 -4.58 0.39
C ARG A 66 -10.17 -3.19 0.58
N ASP A 67 -9.12 -3.08 1.38
CA ASP A 67 -8.33 -1.85 1.38
C ASP A 67 -7.58 -1.72 0.05
N ASP A 68 -7.73 -0.59 -0.62
CA ASP A 68 -7.04 -0.26 -1.86
C ASP A 68 -5.58 0.15 -1.58
N PHE A 69 -4.70 -0.12 -2.55
CA PHE A 69 -3.34 0.41 -2.50
C PHE A 69 -3.39 1.89 -2.83
N ALA A 70 -3.04 2.73 -1.86
CA ALA A 70 -3.14 4.17 -2.01
C ALA A 70 -1.87 4.89 -1.58
N VAL A 71 -1.62 6.02 -2.24
CA VAL A 71 -0.54 6.94 -1.88
C VAL A 71 -0.97 8.40 -2.03
N TYR A 72 -0.49 9.24 -1.13
CA TYR A 72 -0.63 10.68 -1.21
C TYR A 72 0.69 11.32 -1.65
N ARG A 73 0.64 12.15 -2.69
CA ARG A 73 1.78 12.91 -3.19
C ARG A 73 1.59 14.38 -2.86
N ALA A 74 2.36 14.87 -1.89
CA ALA A 74 2.40 16.29 -1.57
C ALA A 74 2.96 17.10 -2.75
N GLY A 75 2.29 18.19 -3.11
CA GLY A 75 2.69 19.01 -4.25
C GLY A 75 1.92 20.32 -4.33
N SER A 76 1.89 20.91 -5.53
CA SER A 76 1.05 22.07 -5.85
C SER A 76 0.49 21.89 -7.28
N PRO A 77 -0.65 21.20 -7.44
CA PRO A 77 -1.52 20.64 -6.39
C PRO A 77 -0.95 19.36 -5.77
N SER A 78 -1.42 19.01 -4.57
CA SER A 78 -1.26 17.66 -4.05
C SER A 78 -2.22 16.70 -4.77
N VAL A 79 -1.83 15.43 -4.85
CA VAL A 79 -2.60 14.41 -5.56
C VAL A 79 -2.72 13.14 -4.71
N PHE A 80 -3.90 12.54 -4.71
CA PHE A 80 -4.18 11.25 -4.10
C PHE A 80 -4.37 10.21 -5.22
N TYR A 81 -3.68 9.06 -5.10
CA TYR A 81 -3.76 7.95 -6.05
C TYR A 81 -4.19 6.69 -5.29
N PHE A 82 -5.12 5.91 -5.85
CA PHE A 82 -5.51 4.59 -5.35
C PHE A 82 -5.79 3.63 -6.52
N ARG A 83 -5.82 2.32 -6.25
CA ARG A 83 -6.14 1.28 -7.22
C ARG A 83 -6.63 -0.01 -6.58
#